data_AF-A0A7Y5VH68-F1
#
_entry.id   AF-A0A7Y5VH68-F1
#
_cell.length_a   1.000
_cell.length_b   1.000
_cell.length_c   1.000
_cell.angle_alpha   90.00
_cell.angle_beta   90.00
_cell.angle_gamma   90.00
#
_symmetry.space_group_name_H-M   'P 1'
#
loop_
_entity.id
_entity.type
_entity.pdbx_description
1 polymer ?
#
loop_
_entity_poly.entity_id
_entity_poly.type
_entity_poly.pdbx_seq_one_letter_code
_entity_poly.pdbx_strand_id
1 'polypeptide(L)'
;MSNATAMAVLELTPVECAAPFQAFCVPNLAFPLSGGARPPIVNLVKRLLAAAQKLGLSTPALWLDTQQLHQEGGSKIYGSHARRWSPEMGFCFAPSEAAPRKLRFDDLLNMEYGTQPRLADRSCIFVSNLQQSLAAYEVMSGRGVANLLCFREADTLAAAQRYMQHTQQTLKRYMAEGEFQNFKYYFPLLSSGSVAKASAQQLSEWLSEAGLYLRESPETKELVIVGDRPLEHLFEIAGLQRTGYGEISPWAIHLPQQTETGEMQ
;
A
#
# COMPACT_ATOMS: atom_id res chain seq x y z
N MET A 1 20.61 22.80 1.56
CA MET A 1 19.17 22.82 1.26
C MET A 1 19.00 22.28 -0.15
N SER A 2 18.48 21.06 -0.29
CA SER A 2 18.23 20.45 -1.60
C SER A 2 16.94 21.07 -2.16
N ASN A 3 17.02 21.69 -3.33
CA ASN A 3 15.84 22.17 -4.06
C ASN A 3 15.01 20.93 -4.42
N ALA A 4 13.89 20.73 -3.72
CA ALA A 4 12.91 19.72 -4.09
C ALA A 4 12.32 20.13 -5.45
N THR A 5 12.69 19.41 -6.50
CA THR A 5 12.05 19.58 -7.81
C THR A 5 10.59 19.21 -7.66
N ALA A 6 9.68 20.16 -7.87
CA ALA A 6 8.26 19.89 -7.86
C ALA A 6 7.94 18.81 -8.91
N MET A 7 7.35 17.70 -8.49
CA MET A 7 6.84 16.70 -9.44
C MET A 7 5.74 17.38 -10.27
N ALA A 8 5.99 17.61 -11.56
CA ALA A 8 5.01 18.22 -12.45
C ALA A 8 3.97 17.19 -12.93
N VAL A 9 4.35 15.92 -12.99
CA VAL A 9 3.55 14.81 -13.50
C VAL A 9 3.79 13.58 -12.63
N LEU A 10 2.71 12.90 -12.25
CA LEU A 10 2.76 11.55 -11.69
C LEU A 10 2.30 10.57 -12.76
N GLU A 11 3.18 9.65 -13.14
CA GLU A 11 2.89 8.60 -14.12
C GLU A 11 2.66 7.26 -13.41
N LEU A 12 1.60 6.57 -13.82
CA LEU A 12 1.24 5.22 -13.46
C LEU A 12 1.69 4.31 -14.59
N THR A 13 2.74 3.55 -14.34
CA THR A 13 3.29 2.57 -15.25
C THR A 13 2.55 1.25 -15.08
N PRO A 14 2.12 0.59 -16.16
CA PRO A 14 1.51 -0.73 -16.03
C PRO A 14 2.50 -1.76 -15.51
N VAL A 15 1.98 -2.71 -14.73
CA VAL A 15 2.72 -3.85 -14.20
C VAL A 15 2.10 -5.12 -14.80
N GLU A 16 2.94 -5.98 -15.36
CA GLU A 16 2.49 -7.30 -15.85
C GLU A 16 1.79 -8.06 -14.72
N CYS A 17 0.68 -8.72 -15.04
CA CYS A 17 -0.24 -9.21 -14.05
C CYS A 17 -1.12 -10.32 -14.64
N ALA A 18 -1.40 -11.37 -13.86
CA ALA A 18 -2.25 -12.46 -14.31
C ALA A 18 -3.74 -12.03 -14.34
N ALA A 19 -4.42 -12.26 -15.46
CA ALA A 19 -5.86 -12.01 -15.57
C ALA A 19 -6.67 -12.80 -14.51
N PRO A 20 -7.78 -12.24 -13.97
CA PRO A 20 -8.45 -11.01 -14.39
C PRO A 20 -7.89 -9.73 -13.74
N PHE A 21 -6.79 -9.83 -12.98
CA PHE A 21 -6.24 -8.69 -12.27
C PHE A 21 -5.56 -7.72 -13.23
N GLN A 22 -5.53 -6.45 -12.84
CA GLN A 22 -4.70 -5.42 -13.46
C GLN A 22 -3.88 -4.71 -12.39
N ALA A 23 -2.67 -4.30 -12.75
CA ALA A 23 -1.79 -3.62 -11.83
C ALA A 23 -1.04 -2.47 -12.48
N PHE A 24 -0.81 -1.42 -11.69
CA PHE A 24 -0.03 -0.25 -12.06
C PHE A 24 0.84 0.14 -10.88
N CYS A 25 1.92 0.86 -11.13
CA CYS A 25 2.70 1.49 -10.08
C CYS A 25 3.09 2.91 -10.43
N VAL A 26 3.28 3.74 -9.40
CA VAL A 26 4.04 4.98 -9.51
C VAL A 26 5.47 4.67 -9.04
N PRO A 27 6.46 4.61 -9.94
CA PRO A 27 7.83 4.24 -9.58
C PRO A 27 8.60 5.41 -8.96
N ASN A 28 9.82 5.12 -8.50
CA ASN A 28 10.83 6.11 -8.05
C ASN A 28 10.39 7.00 -6.86
N LEU A 29 9.57 6.45 -5.97
CA LEU A 29 9.16 7.10 -4.73
C LEU A 29 10.16 6.82 -3.62
N ALA A 30 10.97 7.82 -3.28
CA ALA A 30 11.92 7.73 -2.17
C ALA A 30 11.19 7.93 -0.84
N PHE A 31 10.82 6.85 -0.16
CA PHE A 31 10.22 6.90 1.17
C PHE A 31 11.29 7.06 2.28
N PRO A 32 11.01 7.84 3.33
CA PRO A 32 9.86 8.74 3.47
C PRO A 32 9.91 9.86 2.42
N LEU A 33 8.76 10.18 1.83
CA LEU A 33 8.62 11.18 0.78
C LEU A 33 9.01 12.55 1.32
N SER A 34 9.86 13.26 0.58
CA SER A 34 10.18 14.65 0.88
C SER A 34 8.93 15.54 0.79
N GLY A 35 8.94 16.66 1.53
CA GLY A 35 7.75 17.51 1.72
C GLY A 35 7.05 17.97 0.44
N GLY A 36 7.77 18.14 -0.67
CA GLY A 36 7.18 18.49 -1.97
C GLY A 36 6.54 17.32 -2.73
N ALA A 37 7.00 16.08 -2.51
CA ALA A 37 6.51 14.90 -3.22
C ALA A 37 5.27 14.28 -2.55
N ARG A 38 5.09 14.50 -1.24
CA ARG A 38 3.97 13.92 -0.47
C ARG A 38 2.59 14.43 -0.91
N PRO A 39 2.31 15.74 -1.03
CA PRO A 39 0.97 16.22 -1.37
C PRO A 39 0.44 15.68 -2.73
N PRO A 40 1.25 15.61 -3.80
CA PRO A 40 0.86 14.95 -5.04
C PRO A 40 0.38 13.50 -4.88
N ILE A 41 1.13 12.68 -4.13
CA ILE A 41 0.79 11.27 -3.91
C ILE A 41 -0.50 11.14 -3.10
N VAL A 42 -0.66 11.94 -2.05
CA VAL A 42 -1.89 11.96 -1.25
C VAL A 42 -3.09 12.35 -2.11
N ASN A 43 -2.94 13.38 -2.94
CA ASN A 43 -4.01 13.82 -3.84
C ASN A 43 -4.37 12.74 -4.88
N LEU A 44 -3.36 12.06 -5.46
CA LEU A 44 -3.60 10.94 -6.36
C LEU A 44 -4.42 9.84 -5.67
N VAL A 45 -3.98 9.36 -4.49
CA VAL A 45 -4.69 8.31 -3.76
C VAL A 45 -6.11 8.74 -3.40
N LYS A 46 -6.32 9.98 -2.94
CA LYS A 46 -7.67 10.50 -2.66
C LYS A 46 -8.58 10.47 -3.90
N ARG A 47 -8.06 10.82 -5.08
CA ARG A 47 -8.82 10.77 -6.34
C ARG A 47 -9.16 9.34 -6.74
N LEU A 48 -8.21 8.42 -6.60
CA LEU A 48 -8.43 6.99 -6.87
C LEU A 48 -9.51 6.42 -5.94
N LEU A 49 -9.46 6.74 -4.65
CA LEU A 49 -10.45 6.30 -3.66
C LEU A 49 -11.84 6.90 -3.93
N ALA A 50 -11.92 8.19 -4.28
CA ALA A 50 -13.19 8.81 -4.66
C ALA A 50 -13.77 8.21 -5.95
N ALA A 51 -12.92 7.85 -6.91
CA ALA A 51 -13.32 7.15 -8.13
C ALA A 51 -13.81 5.72 -7.82
N ALA A 52 -13.10 4.99 -6.98
CA ALA A 52 -13.49 3.66 -6.51
C ALA A 52 -14.89 3.67 -5.87
N GLN A 53 -15.18 4.66 -5.02
CA GLN A 53 -16.50 4.83 -4.41
C GLN A 53 -17.62 5.08 -5.44
N LYS A 54 -17.36 5.90 -6.48
CA LYS A 54 -18.30 6.12 -7.58
C LYS A 54 -18.57 4.84 -8.38
N LEU A 55 -17.61 3.92 -8.41
CA LEU A 55 -17.73 2.59 -9.03
C LEU A 55 -18.36 1.54 -8.10
N GLY A 56 -18.84 1.95 -6.92
CA GLY A 56 -19.51 1.07 -5.97
C GLY A 56 -18.57 0.27 -5.08
N LEU A 57 -17.28 0.62 -5.02
CA LEU A 57 -16.41 0.07 -4.00
C LEU A 57 -16.65 0.76 -2.65
N SER A 58 -16.38 0.02 -1.59
CA SER A 58 -16.56 0.41 -0.20
C SER A 58 -15.67 1.59 0.19
N THR A 59 -15.91 2.16 1.38
CA THR A 59 -14.91 3.03 2.00
C THR A 59 -13.60 2.24 2.19
N PRO A 60 -12.43 2.90 2.12
CA PRO A 60 -11.17 2.20 2.27
C PRO A 60 -10.96 1.72 3.70
N ALA A 61 -10.53 0.48 3.84
CA ALA A 61 -9.95 -0.06 5.06
C ALA A 61 -8.42 0.11 5.01
N LEU A 62 -7.81 0.48 6.14
CA LEU A 62 -6.39 0.85 6.22
C LEU A 62 -5.61 -0.10 7.13
N TRP A 63 -4.49 -0.60 6.61
CA TRP A 63 -3.47 -1.34 7.32
C TRP A 63 -2.15 -0.58 7.31
N LEU A 64 -1.48 -0.51 8.47
CA LEU A 64 -0.19 0.15 8.66
C LEU A 64 0.91 -0.89 8.90
N ASP A 65 1.99 -0.82 8.11
CA ASP A 65 3.22 -1.58 8.35
C ASP A 65 3.99 -0.93 9.52
N THR A 66 4.17 -1.70 10.61
CA THR A 66 4.85 -1.21 11.80
C THR A 66 6.34 -1.01 11.61
N GLN A 67 6.98 -1.74 10.70
CA GLN A 67 8.43 -1.61 10.48
C GLN A 67 8.81 -0.22 10.02
N GLN A 68 7.91 0.48 9.34
CA GLN A 68 8.17 1.80 8.78
C GLN A 68 7.70 2.94 9.70
N LEU A 69 7.07 2.64 10.84
CA LEU A 69 6.57 3.67 11.76
C LEU A 69 7.68 4.50 12.42
N HIS A 70 8.92 4.01 12.51
CA HIS A 70 10.01 4.79 13.09
C HIS A 70 10.43 5.97 12.20
N GLN A 71 10.08 5.95 10.90
CA GLN A 71 10.44 7.00 9.93
C GLN A 71 9.66 8.29 10.19
N GLU A 72 10.34 9.43 10.13
CA GLU A 72 9.78 10.79 10.29
C GLU A 72 8.79 10.96 11.46
N GLY A 73 9.08 10.35 12.61
CA GLY A 73 8.23 10.43 13.80
C GLY A 73 6.86 9.74 13.66
N GLY A 74 6.71 8.82 12.71
CA GLY A 74 5.47 8.07 12.47
C GLY A 74 4.92 7.40 13.73
N SER A 75 5.78 6.89 14.62
CA SER A 75 5.39 6.27 15.88
C SER A 75 4.75 7.26 16.86
N LYS A 76 5.27 8.49 16.92
CA LYS A 76 4.69 9.58 17.74
C LYS A 76 3.34 10.03 17.17
N ILE A 77 3.24 10.14 15.85
CA ILE A 77 2.00 10.49 15.15
C ILE A 77 0.94 9.40 15.37
N TYR A 78 1.32 8.14 15.17
CA TYR A 78 0.46 6.99 15.47
C TYR A 78 0.02 7.00 16.94
N GLY A 79 0.95 7.17 17.88
CA GLY A 79 0.66 7.18 19.32
C GLY A 79 -0.36 8.24 19.73
N SER A 80 -0.30 9.45 19.13
CA SER A 80 -1.28 10.51 19.42
C SER A 80 -2.67 10.26 18.82
N HIS A 81 -2.79 9.31 17.89
CA HIS A 81 -4.04 8.97 17.21
C HIS A 81 -4.58 7.58 17.56
N ALA A 82 -3.78 6.70 18.15
CA ALA A 82 -4.07 5.28 18.35
C ALA A 82 -5.44 5.04 19.00
N ARG A 83 -5.77 5.78 20.06
CA ARG A 83 -7.08 5.65 20.74
C ARG A 83 -8.26 5.87 19.79
N ARG A 84 -8.15 6.83 18.86
CA ARG A 84 -9.21 7.15 17.90
C ARG A 84 -9.27 6.15 16.75
N TRP A 85 -8.13 5.61 16.35
CA TRP A 85 -8.00 4.64 15.26
C TRP A 85 -8.44 3.23 15.64
N SER A 86 -8.49 2.92 16.95
CA SER A 86 -8.89 1.60 17.47
C SER A 86 -8.07 0.47 16.82
N PRO A 87 -6.74 0.45 17.02
CA PRO A 87 -5.86 -0.44 16.29
C PRO A 87 -6.11 -1.91 16.64
N GLU A 88 -6.15 -2.75 15.62
CA GLU A 88 -6.06 -4.21 15.78
C GLU A 88 -4.75 -4.71 15.20
N MET A 89 -4.06 -5.58 15.93
CA MET A 89 -2.76 -6.13 15.52
C MET A 89 -2.94 -7.42 14.71
N GLY A 90 -2.16 -7.54 13.65
CA GLY A 90 -1.93 -8.76 12.89
C GLY A 90 -0.49 -8.80 12.39
N PHE A 91 -0.25 -9.63 11.38
CA PHE A 91 1.09 -9.82 10.82
C PHE A 91 1.10 -9.49 9.34
N CYS A 92 2.09 -8.73 8.86
CA CYS A 92 2.31 -8.50 7.45
C CYS A 92 3.51 -9.32 6.94
N PHE A 93 3.50 -9.69 5.68
CA PHE A 93 4.60 -10.45 5.07
C PHE A 93 4.72 -10.12 3.59
N ALA A 94 5.93 -10.23 3.04
CA ALA A 94 6.17 -10.08 1.61
C ALA A 94 6.06 -11.47 0.94
N PRO A 95 5.05 -11.74 0.09
CA PRO A 95 4.85 -13.09 -0.46
C PRO A 95 5.95 -13.56 -1.42
N SER A 96 6.71 -12.62 -2.00
CA SER A 96 7.84 -12.91 -2.89
C SER A 96 9.13 -13.27 -2.15
N GLU A 97 9.16 -13.11 -0.83
CA GLU A 97 10.34 -13.39 -0.02
C GLU A 97 10.22 -14.74 0.69
N ALA A 98 11.35 -15.23 1.23
CA ALA A 98 11.34 -16.42 2.07
C ALA A 98 10.43 -16.20 3.28
N ALA A 99 9.71 -17.26 3.67
CA ALA A 99 8.83 -17.30 4.83
C ALA A 99 9.50 -16.70 6.08
N PRO A 100 8.76 -15.95 6.92
CA PRO A 100 9.30 -15.44 8.17
C PRO A 100 9.70 -16.60 9.08
N ARG A 101 10.87 -16.47 9.69
CA ARG A 101 11.45 -17.42 10.64
C ARG A 101 12.30 -16.66 11.65
N LYS A 102 12.50 -17.20 12.85
CA LYS A 102 13.41 -16.60 13.82
C LYS A 102 14.79 -16.39 13.22
N LEU A 103 15.40 -15.28 13.64
CA LEU A 103 16.80 -15.01 13.38
C LEU A 103 17.64 -16.07 14.09
N ARG A 104 18.45 -16.79 13.33
CA ARG A 104 19.39 -17.79 13.83
C ARG A 104 20.77 -17.17 13.93
N PHE A 105 21.62 -17.76 14.76
CA PHE A 105 23.00 -17.30 14.90
C PHE A 105 23.76 -17.34 13.56
N ASP A 106 23.52 -18.35 12.73
CA ASP A 106 24.12 -18.46 11.39
C ASP A 106 23.71 -17.31 10.46
N ASP A 107 22.55 -16.70 10.64
CA ASP A 107 22.14 -15.53 9.85
C ASP A 107 23.00 -14.31 10.17
N LEU A 108 23.47 -14.20 11.41
CA LEU A 108 24.37 -13.13 11.85
C LEU A 108 25.80 -13.36 11.39
N LEU A 109 26.26 -14.63 11.39
CA LEU A 109 27.60 -14.99 10.97
C LEU A 109 27.81 -14.85 9.46
N ASN A 110 26.77 -15.15 8.67
CA ASN A 110 26.83 -15.09 7.21
C ASN A 110 26.33 -13.76 6.65
N MET A 111 26.14 -12.74 7.50
CA MET A 111 25.64 -11.45 7.08
C MET A 111 26.70 -10.68 6.29
N GLU A 112 26.35 -10.22 5.10
CA GLU A 112 27.24 -9.38 4.30
C GLU A 112 27.52 -8.06 5.01
N TYR A 113 28.77 -7.59 4.95
CA TYR A 113 29.17 -6.35 5.59
C TYR A 113 28.34 -5.16 5.07
N GLY A 114 27.73 -4.41 5.98
CA GLY A 114 26.87 -3.27 5.66
C GLY A 114 25.38 -3.61 5.42
N THR A 115 25.00 -4.89 5.49
CA THR A 115 23.59 -5.30 5.45
C THR A 115 22.97 -5.36 6.85
N GLN A 116 21.66 -5.16 6.95
CA GLN A 116 20.93 -5.28 8.22
C GLN A 116 20.30 -6.67 8.34
N PRO A 117 20.26 -7.25 9.56
CA PRO A 117 19.61 -8.53 9.76
C PRO A 117 18.12 -8.42 9.45
N ARG A 118 17.60 -9.39 8.69
CA ARG A 118 16.18 -9.42 8.34
C ARG A 118 15.36 -9.68 9.60
N LEU A 119 14.67 -8.65 10.09
CA LEU A 119 13.73 -8.80 11.19
C LEU A 119 12.50 -9.54 10.70
N ALA A 120 12.23 -10.69 11.31
CA ALA A 120 11.09 -11.52 10.99
C ALA A 120 9.77 -10.98 11.57
N ASP A 121 9.83 -10.07 12.54
CA ASP A 121 8.64 -9.40 13.08
C ASP A 121 8.24 -8.25 12.16
N ARG A 122 7.29 -8.56 11.27
CA ARG A 122 6.54 -7.58 10.47
C ARG A 122 5.12 -7.54 11.00
N SER A 123 4.92 -6.77 12.07
CA SER A 123 3.58 -6.55 12.62
C SER A 123 2.79 -5.56 11.77
N CYS A 124 1.49 -5.76 11.68
CA CYS A 124 0.57 -4.93 10.90
C CYS A 124 -0.55 -4.42 11.78
N ILE A 125 -0.94 -3.14 11.61
CA ILE A 125 -2.04 -2.53 12.37
C ILE A 125 -3.22 -2.25 11.45
N PHE A 126 -4.36 -2.86 11.71
CA PHE A 126 -5.63 -2.50 11.10
C PHE A 126 -6.27 -1.31 11.86
N VAL A 127 -6.63 -0.25 11.14
CA VAL A 127 -7.41 0.87 11.68
C VAL A 127 -8.88 0.49 11.66
N SER A 128 -9.38 -0.12 12.74
CA SER A 128 -10.74 -0.66 12.80
C SER A 128 -11.84 0.40 12.83
N ASN A 129 -11.50 1.63 13.25
CA ASN A 129 -12.42 2.77 13.10
C ASN A 129 -12.39 3.29 11.65
N LEU A 130 -13.24 2.72 10.81
CA LEU A 130 -13.26 2.98 9.36
C LEU A 130 -13.57 4.43 8.99
N GLN A 131 -14.29 5.17 9.84
CA GLN A 131 -14.53 6.60 9.63
C GLN A 131 -13.24 7.42 9.70
N GLN A 132 -12.18 6.86 10.29
CA GLN A 132 -10.88 7.49 10.42
C GLN A 132 -9.86 6.99 9.41
N SER A 133 -10.16 5.96 8.59
CA SER A 133 -9.17 5.36 7.69
C SER A 133 -8.57 6.36 6.70
N LEU A 134 -9.39 7.23 6.10
CA LEU A 134 -8.87 8.25 5.17
C LEU A 134 -8.06 9.33 5.91
N ALA A 135 -8.54 9.83 7.04
CA ALA A 135 -7.81 10.82 7.84
C ALA A 135 -6.48 10.26 8.37
N ALA A 136 -6.48 8.99 8.79
CA ALA A 136 -5.29 8.26 9.19
C ALA A 136 -4.31 8.10 8.03
N TYR A 137 -4.81 7.75 6.84
CA TYR A 137 -4.00 7.70 5.62
C TYR A 137 -3.35 9.04 5.32
N GLU A 138 -4.10 10.15 5.30
CA GLU A 138 -3.54 11.47 5.01
C GLU A 138 -2.39 11.83 5.96
N VAL A 139 -2.55 11.51 7.25
CA VAL A 139 -1.55 11.77 8.29
C VAL A 139 -0.32 10.85 8.18
N MET A 140 -0.50 9.60 7.77
CA MET A 140 0.58 8.60 7.70
C MET A 140 1.23 8.47 6.32
N SER A 141 0.58 8.96 5.28
CA SER A 141 1.00 8.91 3.88
C SER A 141 2.40 9.45 3.65
N GLY A 142 3.05 8.91 2.63
CA GLY A 142 4.42 9.24 2.28
C GLY A 142 5.46 8.67 3.24
N ARG A 143 5.09 7.81 4.19
CA ARG A 143 6.04 7.15 5.12
C ARG A 143 6.38 5.73 4.70
N GLY A 144 5.71 5.18 3.68
CA GLY A 144 5.90 3.79 3.30
C GLY A 144 5.18 2.81 4.22
N VAL A 145 4.21 3.29 5.01
CA VAL A 145 3.50 2.47 6.00
C VAL A 145 2.12 2.04 5.51
N ALA A 146 1.52 2.79 4.57
CA ALA A 146 0.09 2.72 4.33
C ALA A 146 -0.28 1.68 3.26
N ASN A 147 -1.26 0.85 3.60
CA ASN A 147 -1.87 -0.14 2.73
C ASN A 147 -3.39 0.00 2.80
N LEU A 148 -4.06 0.17 1.67
CA LEU A 148 -5.51 0.38 1.61
C LEU A 148 -6.16 -0.75 0.81
N LEU A 149 -7.30 -1.23 1.30
CA LEU A 149 -8.20 -2.10 0.58
C LEU A 149 -9.56 -1.43 0.42
N CYS A 150 -10.14 -1.51 -0.77
CA CYS A 150 -11.56 -1.25 -0.99
C CYS A 150 -12.25 -2.55 -1.42
N PHE A 151 -13.40 -2.83 -0.83
CA PHE A 151 -14.17 -4.05 -1.08
C PHE A 151 -15.37 -3.75 -1.97
N ARG A 152 -16.00 -4.79 -2.51
CA ARG A 152 -17.25 -4.64 -3.28
C ARG A 152 -18.49 -4.54 -2.39
N GLU A 153 -18.39 -5.00 -1.15
CA GLU A 153 -19.48 -4.93 -0.19
C GLU A 153 -19.58 -3.54 0.42
N ALA A 154 -20.80 -3.03 0.59
CA ALA A 154 -21.03 -1.72 1.17
C ALA A 154 -20.61 -1.66 2.66
N ASP A 155 -20.76 -2.76 3.41
CA ASP A 155 -20.25 -2.88 4.77
C ASP A 155 -18.76 -3.22 4.76
N THR A 156 -17.94 -2.17 4.71
CA THR A 156 -16.49 -2.26 4.77
C THR A 156 -15.98 -3.02 6.00
N LEU A 157 -16.65 -2.93 7.16
CA LEU A 157 -16.14 -3.57 8.39
C LEU A 157 -16.35 -5.08 8.32
N ALA A 158 -17.54 -5.52 7.91
CA ALA A 158 -17.83 -6.93 7.68
C ALA A 158 -16.89 -7.51 6.62
N ALA A 159 -16.66 -6.79 5.52
CA ALA A 159 -15.74 -7.20 4.46
C ALA A 159 -14.29 -7.31 4.95
N ALA A 160 -13.80 -6.32 5.70
CA ALA A 160 -12.46 -6.36 6.30
C ALA A 160 -12.30 -7.53 7.28
N GLN A 161 -13.33 -7.84 8.07
CA GLN A 161 -13.32 -8.98 8.99
C GLN A 161 -13.28 -10.31 8.25
N ARG A 162 -14.07 -10.48 7.18
CA ARG A 162 -14.00 -11.68 6.34
C ARG A 162 -12.67 -11.80 5.62
N TYR A 163 -12.11 -10.70 5.13
CA TYR A 163 -10.76 -10.66 4.58
C TYR A 163 -9.74 -11.17 5.61
N MET A 164 -9.77 -10.65 6.83
CA MET A 164 -8.88 -11.06 7.92
C MET A 164 -9.03 -12.55 8.28
N GLN A 165 -10.26 -13.07 8.32
CA GLN A 165 -10.53 -14.49 8.56
C GLN A 165 -10.01 -15.36 7.40
N HIS A 166 -10.26 -14.93 6.16
CA HIS A 166 -9.78 -15.63 4.97
C HIS A 166 -8.26 -15.72 4.99
N THR A 167 -7.55 -14.60 5.17
CA THR A 167 -6.08 -14.60 5.15
C THR A 167 -5.49 -15.38 6.32
N GLN A 168 -6.14 -15.36 7.49
CA GLN A 168 -5.76 -16.21 8.62
C GLN A 168 -5.80 -17.71 8.27
N GLN A 169 -6.76 -18.15 7.46
CA GLN A 169 -6.89 -19.54 7.05
C GLN A 169 -5.95 -19.90 5.90
N THR A 170 -5.87 -19.05 4.87
CA THR A 170 -5.18 -19.36 3.62
C THR A 170 -3.69 -19.04 3.66
N LEU A 171 -3.31 -17.93 4.30
CA LEU A 171 -1.94 -17.42 4.26
C LEU A 171 -1.07 -17.93 5.41
N LYS A 172 -1.67 -18.55 6.44
CA LYS A 172 -0.95 -19.19 7.54
C LYS A 172 0.10 -20.20 7.06
N ARG A 173 -0.14 -20.88 5.94
CA ARG A 173 0.80 -21.85 5.34
C ARG A 173 2.13 -21.23 4.90
N TYR A 174 2.17 -19.91 4.69
CA TYR A 174 3.41 -19.19 4.37
C TYR A 174 4.27 -18.93 5.63
N MET A 175 3.77 -19.26 6.82
CA MET A 175 4.47 -19.06 8.09
C MET A 175 5.17 -20.36 8.53
N ALA A 176 6.50 -20.37 8.46
CA ALA A 176 7.30 -21.58 8.68
C ALA A 176 7.31 -22.06 10.15
N GLU A 177 7.30 -21.13 11.11
CA GLU A 177 7.42 -21.43 12.54
C GLU A 177 6.12 -21.11 13.31
N GLY A 178 5.84 -21.90 14.35
CA GLY A 178 4.58 -21.81 15.12
C GLY A 178 4.31 -20.45 15.78
N GLU A 179 5.34 -19.64 16.02
CA GLU A 179 5.17 -18.30 16.60
C GLU A 179 4.56 -17.30 15.60
N PHE A 180 4.82 -17.49 14.30
CA PHE A 180 4.21 -16.68 13.25
C PHE A 180 2.81 -17.18 12.87
N GLN A 181 2.32 -18.27 13.49
CA GLN A 181 1.09 -18.96 13.12
C GLN A 181 -0.16 -18.56 13.94
N ASN A 182 0.01 -17.68 14.94
CA ASN A 182 -1.03 -17.35 15.92
C ASN A 182 -1.53 -15.90 15.85
N PHE A 183 -1.31 -15.22 14.72
CA PHE A 183 -1.85 -13.88 14.50
C PHE A 183 -3.33 -13.94 14.10
N LYS A 184 -4.08 -12.89 14.45
CA LYS A 184 -5.50 -12.78 14.10
C LYS A 184 -5.75 -12.78 12.60
N TYR A 185 -4.81 -12.23 11.83
CA TYR A 185 -4.83 -12.16 10.38
C TYR A 185 -3.42 -11.99 9.82
N TYR A 186 -3.30 -12.28 8.53
CA TYR A 186 -2.09 -12.04 7.74
C TYR A 186 -2.38 -11.02 6.63
N PHE A 187 -1.47 -10.08 6.43
CA PHE A 187 -1.60 -9.05 5.39
C PHE A 187 -0.43 -9.13 4.40
N PRO A 188 -0.68 -9.44 3.11
CA PRO A 188 0.35 -9.51 2.10
C PRO A 188 0.80 -8.11 1.66
N LEU A 189 2.10 -7.87 1.74
CA LEU A 189 2.78 -6.67 1.27
C LEU A 189 3.21 -6.87 -0.19
N LEU A 190 2.32 -6.50 -1.11
CA LEU A 190 2.56 -6.68 -2.55
C LEU A 190 3.43 -5.55 -3.10
N SER A 191 4.50 -5.90 -3.79
CA SER A 191 5.26 -5.04 -4.70
C SER A 191 4.89 -5.32 -6.15
N SER A 192 5.21 -4.42 -7.08
CA SER A 192 5.07 -4.67 -8.53
C SER A 192 5.75 -5.99 -8.94
N GLY A 193 6.95 -6.23 -8.41
CA GLY A 193 7.70 -7.46 -8.66
C GLY A 193 7.03 -8.73 -8.11
N SER A 194 6.33 -8.63 -6.98
CA SER A 194 5.54 -9.76 -6.45
C SER A 194 4.28 -10.03 -7.27
N VAL A 195 3.62 -8.96 -7.77
CA VAL A 195 2.42 -9.05 -8.59
C VAL A 195 2.74 -9.66 -9.95
N ALA A 196 3.82 -9.21 -10.60
CA ALA A 196 4.23 -9.72 -11.91
C ALA A 196 4.61 -11.20 -11.93
N LYS A 197 5.03 -11.75 -10.79
CA LYS A 197 5.41 -13.16 -10.66
C LYS A 197 4.27 -14.06 -10.16
N ALA A 198 3.17 -13.46 -9.71
CA ALA A 198 2.08 -14.20 -9.10
C ALA A 198 1.13 -14.77 -10.15
N SER A 199 0.69 -15.99 -9.92
CA SER A 199 -0.48 -16.54 -10.62
C SER A 199 -1.76 -15.84 -10.17
N ALA A 200 -2.80 -15.91 -11.01
CA ALA A 200 -4.13 -15.40 -10.66
C ALA A 200 -4.67 -16.03 -9.36
N GLN A 201 -4.38 -17.31 -9.13
CA GLN A 201 -4.75 -17.99 -7.89
C GLN A 201 -4.07 -17.37 -6.68
N GLN A 202 -2.75 -17.12 -6.73
CA GLN A 202 -2.03 -16.48 -5.64
C GLN A 202 -2.56 -15.07 -5.37
N LEU A 203 -2.80 -14.27 -6.41
CA LEU A 203 -3.40 -12.93 -6.26
C LEU A 203 -4.79 -13.01 -5.63
N SER A 204 -5.61 -13.98 -6.04
CA SER A 204 -6.93 -14.22 -5.45
C SER A 204 -6.86 -14.65 -3.98
N GLU A 205 -5.87 -15.44 -3.58
CA GLU A 205 -5.66 -15.83 -2.17
C GLU A 205 -5.17 -14.65 -1.32
N TRP A 206 -4.32 -13.79 -1.88
CA TRP A 206 -3.74 -12.63 -1.18
C TRP A 206 -4.74 -11.47 -1.02
N LEU A 207 -5.51 -11.20 -2.07
CA LEU A 207 -6.44 -10.07 -2.14
C LEU A 207 -7.87 -10.45 -1.77
N SER A 208 -8.23 -11.74 -1.85
CA SER A 208 -9.57 -12.23 -1.53
C SER A 208 -10.65 -11.42 -2.26
N GLU A 209 -11.65 -10.89 -1.54
CA GLU A 209 -12.76 -10.10 -2.07
C GLU A 209 -12.43 -8.61 -2.32
N ALA A 210 -11.16 -8.19 -2.18
CA ALA A 210 -10.77 -6.81 -2.41
C ALA A 210 -10.88 -6.42 -3.89
N GLY A 211 -11.63 -5.36 -4.17
CA GLY A 211 -11.75 -4.78 -5.51
C GLY A 211 -10.59 -3.88 -5.89
N LEU A 212 -9.97 -3.23 -4.90
CA LEU A 212 -8.81 -2.36 -5.08
C LEU A 212 -7.83 -2.52 -3.91
N TYR A 213 -6.55 -2.64 -4.24
CA TYR A 213 -5.41 -2.64 -3.33
C TYR A 213 -4.48 -1.47 -3.68
N LEU A 214 -4.08 -0.71 -2.66
CA LEU A 214 -3.08 0.35 -2.79
C LEU A 214 -2.02 0.16 -1.70
N ARG A 215 -0.73 0.26 -2.05
CA ARG A 215 0.36 0.16 -1.07
C ARG A 215 1.49 1.11 -1.37
N GLU A 216 1.91 1.85 -0.36
CA GLU A 216 3.22 2.50 -0.34
C GLU A 216 4.29 1.44 -0.04
N SER A 217 5.16 1.12 -1.01
CA SER A 217 6.24 0.14 -0.83
C SER A 217 7.60 0.84 -0.75
N PRO A 218 8.15 1.05 0.46
CA PRO A 218 9.46 1.65 0.63
C PRO A 218 10.60 0.78 0.09
N GLU A 219 10.42 -0.55 0.09
CA GLU A 219 11.44 -1.51 -0.35
C GLU A 219 11.68 -1.43 -1.86
N THR A 220 10.61 -1.27 -2.65
CA THR A 220 10.67 -1.14 -4.12
C THR A 220 10.49 0.29 -4.60
N LYS A 221 10.39 1.26 -3.68
CA LYS A 221 10.27 2.70 -3.96
C LYS A 221 9.13 3.01 -4.91
N GLU A 222 7.94 2.52 -4.59
CA GLU A 222 6.78 2.66 -5.47
C GLU A 222 5.45 2.77 -4.70
N LEU A 223 4.42 3.29 -5.37
CA LEU A 223 3.03 3.11 -4.96
C LEU A 223 2.43 2.04 -5.86
N VAL A 224 2.08 0.88 -5.29
CA VAL A 224 1.47 -0.23 -6.03
C VAL A 224 -0.04 -0.09 -6.01
N ILE A 225 -0.66 -0.33 -7.17
CA ILE A 225 -2.11 -0.32 -7.37
C ILE A 225 -2.48 -1.65 -8.01
N VAL A 226 -3.38 -2.43 -7.41
CA VAL A 226 -3.89 -3.68 -7.99
C VAL A 226 -5.42 -3.66 -7.93
N GLY A 227 -6.06 -3.97 -9.05
CA GLY A 227 -7.50 -4.14 -9.17
C GLY A 227 -7.85 -5.56 -9.57
N ASP A 228 -8.99 -6.06 -9.10
CA ASP A 228 -9.55 -7.36 -9.51
C ASP A 228 -10.34 -7.28 -10.84
N ARG A 229 -10.30 -6.12 -11.48
CA ARG A 229 -10.99 -5.72 -12.71
C ARG A 229 -10.16 -4.66 -13.47
N PRO A 230 -10.52 -4.36 -14.73
CA PRO A 230 -9.94 -3.26 -15.49
C PRO A 230 -9.95 -1.92 -14.70
N LEU A 231 -8.77 -1.30 -14.55
CA LEU A 231 -8.54 -0.08 -13.76
C LEU A 231 -8.68 1.21 -14.59
N GLU A 232 -8.78 1.10 -15.91
CA GLU A 232 -8.83 2.23 -16.84
C GLU A 232 -9.99 3.17 -16.51
N HIS A 233 -11.19 2.61 -16.29
CA HIS A 233 -12.36 3.41 -15.96
C HIS A 233 -12.23 4.11 -14.60
N LEU A 234 -11.54 3.48 -13.64
CA LEU A 234 -11.22 4.10 -12.36
C LEU A 234 -10.27 5.29 -12.55
N PHE A 235 -9.26 5.15 -13.41
CA PHE A 235 -8.31 6.22 -13.73
C PHE A 235 -8.96 7.40 -14.45
N GLU A 236 -9.87 7.13 -15.39
CA GLU A 236 -10.65 8.17 -16.07
C GLU A 236 -11.48 9.00 -15.08
N ILE A 237 -12.21 8.35 -14.17
CA ILE A 237 -13.03 9.03 -13.15
C ILE A 237 -12.14 9.81 -12.16
N ALA A 238 -10.94 9.30 -11.87
CA ALA A 238 -9.95 9.99 -11.06
C ALA A 238 -9.27 11.18 -11.78
N GLY A 239 -9.56 11.36 -13.07
CA GLY A 239 -9.07 12.47 -13.90
C GLY A 239 -7.64 12.26 -14.44
N LEU A 240 -7.19 11.01 -14.54
CA LEU A 240 -5.93 10.68 -15.19
C LEU A 240 -6.12 10.62 -16.71
N GLN A 241 -5.05 10.88 -17.44
CA GLN A 241 -5.02 10.85 -18.90
C GLN A 241 -4.06 9.77 -19.37
N ARG A 242 -4.42 9.03 -20.43
CA ARG A 242 -3.50 8.11 -21.09
C ARG A 242 -2.38 8.90 -21.77
N THR A 243 -1.14 8.49 -21.57
CA THR A 243 0.05 9.14 -22.17
C THR A 243 0.71 8.32 -23.27
N GLY A 244 0.30 7.06 -23.47
CA GLY A 244 0.83 6.16 -24.49
C GLY A 244 -0.24 5.55 -25.41
N TYR A 245 0.21 4.87 -26.46
CA TYR A 245 -0.62 4.12 -27.41
C TYR A 245 -0.55 2.60 -27.12
N GLY A 246 -1.70 1.91 -27.09
CA GLY A 246 -1.78 0.46 -26.83
C GLY A 246 -2.99 0.06 -25.97
N GLU A 247 -3.19 -1.25 -25.76
CA GLU A 247 -4.22 -1.77 -24.84
C GLU A 247 -3.88 -1.45 -23.38
N ILE A 248 -2.58 -1.50 -23.03
CA ILE A 248 -2.05 -1.20 -21.70
C ILE A 248 -1.08 -0.03 -21.81
N SER A 249 -1.61 1.19 -21.75
CA SER A 249 -0.83 2.43 -21.80
C SER A 249 -0.57 2.99 -20.40
N PRO A 250 0.55 3.71 -20.18
CA PRO A 250 0.72 4.50 -18.98
C PRO A 250 -0.35 5.59 -18.85
N TRP A 251 -0.63 5.96 -17.60
CA TRP A 251 -1.58 7.00 -17.24
C TRP A 251 -0.88 8.08 -16.45
N ALA A 252 -1.23 9.34 -16.65
CA ALA A 252 -0.62 10.43 -15.92
C ALA A 252 -1.66 11.38 -15.35
N ILE A 253 -1.27 12.03 -14.26
CA ILE A 253 -1.96 13.22 -13.74
C ILE A 253 -1.01 14.41 -13.80
N HIS A 254 -1.45 15.45 -14.49
CA HIS A 254 -0.79 16.75 -14.48
C HIS A 254 -1.15 17.47 -13.18
N LEU A 255 -0.13 17.82 -12.42
CA LEU A 255 -0.32 18.55 -11.17
C LEU A 255 -0.39 20.05 -11.50
N PRO A 256 -1.27 20.82 -10.84
CA PRO A 256 -1.32 22.26 -11.06
C PRO A 256 0.05 22.85 -10.74
N GLN A 257 0.63 23.58 -11.70
CA GLN A 257 1.85 24.35 -11.46
C GLN A 257 1.52 25.37 -10.36
N GLN A 258 2.26 25.34 -9.25
CA GLN A 258 2.19 26.44 -8.29
C GLN A 258 2.77 27.67 -8.99
N THR A 259 1.90 28.53 -9.51
CA THR A 259 2.30 29.88 -9.89
C THR A 259 2.74 30.58 -8.63
N GLU A 260 4.01 30.98 -8.58
CA GLU A 260 4.56 31.88 -7.58
C GLU A 260 3.82 33.22 -7.67
N THR A 261 2.61 33.32 -7.11
CA THR A 261 2.03 34.62 -6.79
C THR A 261 2.70 35.09 -5.51
N GLY A 262 3.89 35.65 -5.68
CA GLY A 262 4.44 36.62 -4.75
C GLY A 262 3.61 37.89 -4.84
N GLU A 263 2.60 38.00 -3.98
CA GLU A 263 2.07 39.29 -3.57
C GLU A 263 2.23 39.37 -2.04
N MET A 264 3.36 39.95 -1.62
CA MET A 264 3.42 40.64 -0.34
C MET A 264 2.63 41.95 -0.49
N GLN A 265 1.63 42.15 0.36
CA GLN A 265 1.25 43.48 0.79
C GLN A 265 1.99 43.80 2.09
#